data_AF-A0AAD6SLF3-F1
#
_entry.id   AF-A0AAD6SLF3-F1
#
_cell.length_a   1.000
_cell.length_b   1.000
_cell.length_c   1.000
_cell.angle_alpha   90.00
_cell.angle_beta   90.00
_cell.angle_gamma   90.00
#
_symmetry.space_group_name_H-M   'P 1'
#
loop_
_entity.id
_entity.type
_entity.pdbx_description
1 polymer ?
#
loop_
_entity_poly.entity_id
_entity_poly.type
_entity_poly.pdbx_seq_one_letter_code
_entity_poly.pdbx_strand_id
1 'polypeptide(L)'
;MAGDVVSGESHRTLSWIWYAVAKEGNKDQKLQEALRVEWCKAYSRSRRWREELVLVEEEMRRTIAYGVSAEQRWLARAEARTVMLGTSEAMSAEAAEGVRAYALEQADREQRTCERLRADWAPIRARGAQYLAGMDISGQGEIVVQVDRDSMRWAEALAYERDEIENDMYQ
;
A
#
# COMPACT_ATOMS: atom_id res chain seq x y z
N MET A 1 9.75 -25.46 -5.11
CA MET A 1 8.81 -24.55 -5.77
C MET A 1 9.20 -23.13 -5.37
N ALA A 2 9.85 -22.38 -6.26
CA ALA A 2 10.25 -21.01 -5.99
C ALA A 2 9.04 -20.10 -6.24
N GLY A 3 8.58 -19.41 -5.20
CA GLY A 3 7.53 -18.40 -5.33
C GLY A 3 8.10 -17.21 -6.08
N ASP A 4 7.45 -16.85 -7.18
CA ASP A 4 7.76 -15.64 -7.93
C ASP A 4 7.43 -14.45 -7.03
N VAL A 5 8.46 -13.78 -6.51
CA VAL A 5 8.31 -12.57 -5.72
C VAL A 5 7.95 -11.47 -6.71
N VAL A 6 6.66 -11.18 -6.85
CA VAL A 6 6.18 -10.04 -7.62
C VAL A 6 6.65 -8.77 -6.89
N SER A 7 7.86 -8.33 -7.24
CA SER A 7 8.40 -7.05 -6.81
C SER A 7 7.51 -5.93 -7.37
N GLY A 8 7.12 -4.98 -6.53
CA GLY A 8 6.30 -3.85 -6.97
C GLY A 8 6.99 -3.09 -8.10
N GLU A 9 6.23 -2.67 -9.11
CA GLU A 9 6.70 -1.91 -10.29
C GLU A 9 7.23 -0.49 -9.96
N SER A 10 7.67 -0.25 -8.73
CA SER A 10 8.16 1.04 -8.24
C SER A 10 9.43 1.52 -8.96
N HIS A 11 10.13 0.65 -9.69
CA HIS A 11 11.39 0.95 -10.38
C HIS A 11 11.32 0.71 -11.90
N ARG A 12 10.25 1.17 -12.56
CA ARG A 12 10.20 1.12 -14.04
C ARG A 12 11.05 2.22 -14.65
N THR A 13 11.94 1.86 -15.57
CA THR A 13 12.58 2.80 -16.49
C THR A 13 11.49 3.51 -17.31
N LEU A 14 11.55 4.84 -17.38
CA LEU A 14 10.62 5.62 -18.19
C LEU A 14 10.72 5.17 -19.66
N SER A 15 9.59 5.19 -20.38
CA SER A 15 9.59 4.92 -21.82
C SER A 15 10.52 5.87 -22.57
N TRP A 16 11.20 5.38 -23.60
CA TRP A 16 12.12 6.15 -24.47
C TRP A 16 11.50 7.48 -24.95
N ILE A 17 10.18 7.52 -25.09
CA ILE A 17 9.43 8.68 -25.56
C ILE A 17 9.59 9.91 -24.64
N TRP A 18 9.77 9.69 -23.33
CA TRP A 18 10.02 10.78 -22.38
C TRP A 18 11.39 11.43 -22.59
N TYR A 19 12.35 10.68 -23.15
CA TYR A 19 13.67 11.18 -23.51
C TYR A 19 13.69 11.84 -24.90
N ALA A 20 12.90 11.33 -25.85
CA ALA A 20 12.80 11.90 -27.20
C ALA A 20 12.21 13.33 -27.19
N VAL A 21 11.18 13.57 -26.37
CA VAL A 21 10.59 14.92 -26.22
C VAL A 21 11.60 15.95 -25.72
N ALA A 22 12.49 15.55 -24.81
CA ALA A 22 13.51 16.42 -24.24
C ALA A 22 14.61 16.80 -25.25
N LYS A 23 14.87 15.96 -26.26
CA LYS A 23 15.91 16.19 -27.29
C LYS A 23 15.41 16.86 -28.56
N GLU A 24 14.28 16.42 -29.11
CA GLU A 24 13.84 16.80 -30.48
C GLU A 24 12.69 17.82 -30.50
N GLY A 25 12.10 18.11 -29.34
CA GLY A 25 10.96 19.01 -29.22
C GLY A 25 9.65 18.39 -29.72
N ASN A 26 8.52 18.97 -29.31
CA ASN A 26 7.19 18.38 -29.50
C ASN A 26 6.55 18.67 -30.88
N LYS A 27 7.30 18.56 -31.98
CA LYS A 27 6.83 18.94 -33.33
C LYS A 27 6.44 17.76 -34.22
N ASP A 28 6.91 16.54 -33.94
CA ASP A 28 6.51 15.35 -34.69
C ASP A 28 5.10 14.89 -34.28
N GLN A 29 4.21 14.75 -35.25
CA GLN A 29 2.84 14.29 -35.05
C GLN A 29 2.79 12.85 -34.49
N LYS A 30 3.69 11.96 -34.92
CA LYS A 30 3.74 10.58 -34.41
C LYS A 30 4.17 10.55 -32.95
N LEU A 31 5.14 11.41 -32.59
CA LEU A 31 5.57 11.61 -31.21
C LEU A 31 4.41 12.13 -30.34
N GLN A 32 3.64 13.11 -30.83
CA GLN A 32 2.47 13.63 -30.12
C GLN A 32 1.38 12.58 -29.90
N GLU A 33 1.09 11.75 -30.89
CA GLU A 33 0.11 10.67 -30.76
C GLU A 33 0.55 9.64 -29.72
N ALA A 34 1.82 9.22 -29.77
CA ALA A 34 2.37 8.28 -28.81
C ALA A 34 2.42 8.88 -27.38
N LEU A 35 2.70 10.17 -27.24
CA LEU A 35 2.62 10.87 -25.94
C LEU A 35 1.20 10.91 -25.38
N ARG A 36 0.18 11.17 -26.21
CA ARG A 36 -1.23 11.14 -25.77
C ARG A 36 -1.61 9.75 -25.26
N VAL A 37 -1.17 8.69 -25.95
CA VAL A 37 -1.40 7.31 -25.51
C VAL A 37 -0.72 7.04 -24.18
N GLU A 38 0.56 7.39 -24.03
CA GLU A 38 1.29 7.18 -22.77
C GLU A 38 0.73 8.04 -21.62
N TRP A 39 0.28 9.25 -21.90
CA TRP A 39 -0.43 10.09 -20.93
C TRP A 39 -1.75 9.44 -20.48
N CYS A 40 -2.58 8.96 -21.41
CA CYS A 40 -3.83 8.26 -21.06
C CYS A 40 -3.56 7.00 -20.20
N LYS A 41 -2.48 6.26 -20.49
CA LYS A 41 -2.05 5.13 -19.67
C LYS A 41 -1.59 5.57 -18.27
N ALA A 42 -0.75 6.61 -18.18
CA ALA A 42 -0.28 7.13 -16.89
C ALA A 42 -1.45 7.70 -16.06
N TYR A 43 -2.36 8.43 -16.69
CA TYR A 43 -3.56 8.97 -16.07
C TYR A 43 -4.49 7.88 -15.54
N SER A 44 -4.75 6.84 -16.33
CA SER A 44 -5.57 5.70 -15.88
C SER A 44 -4.91 4.93 -14.72
N ARG A 45 -3.58 4.75 -14.75
CA ARG A 45 -2.84 4.17 -13.60
C ARG A 45 -2.92 5.05 -12.35
N SER A 46 -2.78 6.36 -12.50
CA SER A 46 -2.90 7.31 -11.39
C SER A 46 -4.29 7.24 -10.73
N ARG A 47 -5.35 7.21 -11.55
CA ARG A 47 -6.72 7.03 -11.05
C ARG A 47 -6.92 5.71 -10.32
N ARG A 48 -6.45 4.60 -10.90
CA ARG A 48 -6.50 3.28 -10.25
C ARG A 48 -5.73 3.29 -8.93
N TRP A 49 -4.52 3.84 -8.91
CA TRP A 49 -3.72 3.93 -7.69
C TRP A 49 -4.44 4.71 -6.58
N ARG A 50 -5.14 5.80 -6.94
CA ARG A 50 -5.99 6.53 -5.98
C ARG A 50 -7.10 5.63 -5.42
N GLU A 51 -7.77 4.85 -6.26
CA GLU A 51 -8.80 3.89 -5.83
C GLU A 51 -8.20 2.85 -4.87
N GLU A 52 -7.05 2.28 -5.20
CA GLU A 52 -6.35 1.32 -4.33
C GLU A 52 -5.97 1.93 -2.97
N LEU A 53 -5.49 3.18 -2.94
CA LEU A 53 -5.18 3.88 -1.68
C LEU A 53 -6.42 4.02 -0.78
N VAL A 54 -7.59 4.33 -1.36
CA VAL A 54 -8.86 4.41 -0.63
C VAL A 54 -9.29 3.03 -0.14
N LEU A 55 -9.16 2.00 -0.97
CA LEU A 55 -9.51 0.62 -0.60
C LEU A 55 -8.62 0.10 0.54
N VAL A 56 -7.31 0.33 0.48
CA VAL A 56 -6.37 -0.08 1.53
C VAL A 56 -6.67 0.63 2.84
N GLU A 57 -7.00 1.93 2.81
CA GLU A 57 -7.38 2.68 3.99
C GLU A 57 -8.63 2.11 4.65
N GLU A 58 -9.64 1.78 3.84
CA GLU A 58 -10.88 1.17 4.30
C GLU A 58 -10.66 -0.27 4.82
N GLU A 59 -9.80 -1.06 4.20
CA GLU A 59 -9.49 -2.42 4.65
C GLU A 59 -8.75 -2.42 6.00
N MET A 60 -7.81 -1.49 6.19
CA MET A 60 -7.18 -1.27 7.49
C MET A 60 -8.22 -0.92 8.56
N ARG A 61 -9.15 0.00 8.24
CA ARG A 61 -10.22 0.39 9.16
C ARG A 61 -11.12 -0.80 9.52
N ARG A 62 -11.53 -1.59 8.52
CA ARG A 62 -12.38 -2.79 8.70
C ARG A 62 -11.71 -3.88 9.53
N THR A 63 -10.43 -4.11 9.29
CA THR A 63 -9.66 -5.13 10.02
C THR A 63 -9.64 -4.83 11.52
N ILE A 64 -9.38 -3.57 11.89
CA ILE A 64 -9.42 -3.13 13.29
C ILE A 64 -10.84 -3.25 13.85
N ALA A 65 -11.86 -2.82 13.09
CA ALA A 65 -13.26 -2.91 13.54
C ALA A 65 -13.70 -4.37 13.78
N TYR A 66 -13.26 -5.29 12.93
CA TYR A 66 -13.49 -6.72 13.09
C TYR A 66 -12.86 -7.25 14.38
N GLY A 67 -11.60 -6.91 14.66
CA GLY A 67 -10.91 -7.34 15.87
C GLY A 67 -11.57 -6.82 17.15
N VAL A 68 -11.99 -5.55 17.17
CA VAL A 68 -12.79 -4.99 18.30
C VAL A 68 -14.11 -5.74 18.47
N SER A 69 -14.79 -6.07 17.38
CA SER A 69 -16.02 -6.87 17.44
C SER A 69 -15.74 -8.30 17.92
N ALA A 70 -14.59 -8.88 17.55
CA ALA A 70 -14.17 -10.21 18.01
C ALA A 70 -13.87 -10.22 19.51
N GLU A 71 -13.15 -9.23 20.02
CA GLU A 71 -12.92 -9.01 21.46
C GLU A 71 -14.25 -8.98 22.22
N GLN A 72 -15.22 -8.17 21.77
CA GLN A 72 -16.54 -8.08 22.39
C GLN A 72 -17.29 -9.42 22.41
N ARG A 73 -17.20 -10.21 21.33
CA ARG A 73 -17.80 -11.57 21.30
C ARG A 73 -17.15 -12.50 22.32
N TRP A 74 -15.83 -12.41 22.51
CA TRP A 74 -15.12 -13.20 23.51
C TRP A 74 -15.48 -12.80 24.94
N LEU A 75 -15.58 -11.50 25.22
CA LEU A 75 -16.05 -10.98 26.51
C LEU A 75 -17.48 -11.44 26.83
N ALA A 76 -18.41 -11.29 25.88
CA ALA A 76 -19.78 -11.75 26.05
C ALA A 76 -19.85 -13.28 26.29
N ARG A 77 -18.95 -14.06 25.67
CA ARG A 77 -18.86 -15.51 25.90
C ARG A 77 -18.32 -15.86 27.28
N ALA A 78 -17.36 -15.09 27.81
CA ALA A 78 -16.88 -15.25 29.17
C ALA A 78 -18.00 -15.01 30.20
N GLU A 79 -18.82 -13.98 29.99
CA GLU A 79 -19.95 -13.65 30.86
C GLU A 79 -21.08 -14.69 30.75
N ALA A 80 -21.54 -15.02 29.54
CA ALA A 80 -22.64 -15.95 29.32
C ALA A 80 -22.36 -17.34 29.90
N ARG A 81 -21.11 -17.82 29.82
CA ARG A 81 -20.72 -19.10 30.41
C ARG A 81 -20.58 -19.06 31.92
N THR A 82 -20.28 -17.90 32.51
CA THR A 82 -20.34 -17.73 33.97
C THR A 82 -21.77 -17.94 34.47
N VAL A 83 -22.77 -17.46 33.75
CA VAL A 83 -24.19 -17.60 34.12
C VAL A 83 -24.71 -19.03 33.90
N MET A 84 -24.38 -19.67 32.78
CA MET A 84 -24.91 -21.00 32.43
C MET A 84 -24.35 -22.13 33.32
N LEU A 85 -23.13 -21.98 33.82
CA LEU A 85 -22.45 -22.98 34.65
C LEU A 85 -22.79 -22.91 36.14
N GLY A 86 -23.28 -21.76 36.63
CA GLY A 86 -23.85 -21.67 37.97
C GLY A 86 -25.17 -22.44 38.13
N THR A 87 -25.78 -22.88 37.03
CA THR A 87 -27.13 -23.50 36.99
C THR A 87 -27.15 -24.96 36.55
N SER A 88 -26.02 -25.55 36.12
CA SER A 88 -25.99 -26.91 35.56
C SER A 88 -25.00 -27.80 36.32
N GLU A 89 -25.47 -28.94 36.83
CA GLU A 89 -24.64 -29.99 37.46
C GLU A 89 -23.68 -30.68 36.46
N ALA A 90 -23.73 -30.34 35.17
CA ALA A 90 -23.04 -31.06 34.10
C ALA A 90 -21.56 -30.69 33.88
N MET A 91 -21.04 -29.64 34.52
CA MET A 91 -19.63 -29.23 34.39
C MET A 91 -19.04 -28.88 35.75
N SER A 92 -17.83 -29.40 36.01
CA SER A 92 -17.05 -29.06 37.20
C SER A 92 -16.74 -27.57 37.27
N ALA A 93 -16.69 -27.00 38.47
CA ALA A 93 -16.37 -25.58 38.68
C ALA A 93 -15.02 -25.19 38.03
N GLU A 94 -14.04 -26.09 38.08
CA GLU A 94 -12.71 -25.93 37.49
C GLU A 94 -12.78 -25.86 35.95
N ALA A 95 -13.67 -26.64 35.34
CA ALA A 95 -13.90 -26.60 33.89
C ALA A 95 -14.60 -25.29 33.48
N ALA A 96 -15.51 -24.77 34.32
CA ALA A 96 -16.15 -23.46 34.12
C ALA A 96 -15.12 -22.33 34.12
N GLU A 97 -14.24 -22.36 35.12
CA GLU A 97 -13.18 -21.38 35.30
C GLU A 97 -12.20 -21.41 34.12
N GLY A 98 -11.76 -22.60 33.69
CA GLY A 98 -10.86 -22.74 32.55
C GLY A 98 -11.44 -22.18 31.24
N VAL A 99 -12.72 -22.43 30.97
CA VAL A 99 -13.39 -21.90 29.77
C VAL A 99 -13.54 -20.38 29.82
N ARG A 100 -13.83 -19.82 31.00
CA ARG A 100 -13.88 -18.37 31.19
C ARG A 100 -12.50 -17.75 31.02
N ALA A 101 -11.47 -18.31 31.65
CA ALA A 101 -10.10 -17.85 31.55
C ALA A 101 -9.62 -17.84 30.09
N TYR A 102 -9.91 -18.90 29.33
CA TYR A 102 -9.60 -18.96 27.91
C TYR A 102 -10.32 -17.87 27.10
N ALA A 103 -11.62 -17.65 27.34
CA ALA A 103 -12.36 -16.61 26.63
C ALA A 103 -11.81 -15.19 26.91
N LEU A 104 -11.42 -14.91 28.16
CA LEU A 104 -10.76 -13.65 28.54
C LEU A 104 -9.39 -13.51 27.86
N GLU A 105 -8.60 -14.58 27.82
CA GLU A 105 -7.31 -14.60 27.14
C GLU A 105 -7.46 -14.34 25.63
N GLN A 106 -8.50 -14.88 24.98
CA GLN A 106 -8.80 -14.58 23.57
C GLN A 106 -9.19 -13.11 23.37
N ALA A 107 -10.00 -12.52 24.25
CA ALA A 107 -10.34 -11.11 24.17
C ALA A 107 -9.08 -10.22 24.27
N ASP A 108 -8.21 -10.50 25.24
CA ASP A 108 -6.94 -9.80 25.43
C ASP A 108 -5.98 -9.95 24.21
N ARG A 109 -5.93 -11.13 23.57
CA ARG A 109 -5.18 -11.33 22.32
C ARG A 109 -5.70 -10.46 21.17
N GLU A 110 -7.02 -10.38 21.00
CA GLU A 110 -7.64 -9.57 19.96
C GLU A 110 -7.38 -8.07 20.20
N GLN A 111 -7.52 -7.62 21.45
CA GLN A 111 -7.22 -6.26 21.86
C GLN A 111 -5.77 -5.88 21.51
N ARG A 112 -4.78 -6.68 21.96
CA ARG A 112 -3.36 -6.43 21.68
C ARG A 112 -3.04 -6.43 20.18
N THR A 113 -3.70 -7.30 19.42
CA THR A 113 -3.53 -7.33 17.96
C THR A 113 -4.06 -6.05 17.33
N CYS A 114 -5.24 -5.57 17.74
CA CYS A 114 -5.80 -4.30 17.27
C CYS A 114 -4.92 -3.11 17.63
N GLU A 115 -4.39 -3.06 18.85
CA GLU A 115 -3.48 -1.99 19.31
C GLU A 115 -2.19 -1.96 18.48
N ARG A 116 -1.58 -3.13 18.25
CA ARG A 116 -0.40 -3.24 17.39
C ARG A 116 -0.69 -2.78 15.97
N LEU A 117 -1.77 -3.28 15.35
CA LEU A 117 -2.16 -2.88 14.00
C LEU A 117 -2.44 -1.38 13.90
N ARG A 118 -3.07 -0.77 14.90
CA ARG A 118 -3.26 0.69 14.95
C ARG A 118 -1.93 1.44 14.95
N ALA A 119 -0.98 1.00 15.77
CA ALA A 119 0.34 1.62 15.86
C ALA A 119 1.12 1.47 14.54
N ASP A 120 1.16 0.26 13.99
CA ASP A 120 1.89 -0.05 12.76
C ASP A 120 1.29 0.68 11.54
N TRP A 121 -0.04 0.80 11.48
CA TRP A 121 -0.74 1.43 10.36
C TRP A 121 -0.90 2.94 10.49
N ALA A 122 -0.72 3.54 11.67
CA ALA A 122 -0.78 4.99 11.84
C ALA A 122 0.14 5.76 10.87
N PRO A 123 1.45 5.46 10.75
CA PRO A 123 2.32 6.17 9.80
C PRO A 123 1.94 5.90 8.33
N ILE A 124 1.45 4.71 8.02
CA ILE A 124 1.04 4.33 6.65
C ILE A 124 -0.21 5.11 6.24
N ARG A 125 -1.23 5.17 7.11
CA ARG A 125 -2.45 5.94 6.88
C ARG A 125 -2.18 7.43 6.78
N ALA A 126 -1.27 7.96 7.60
CA ALA A 126 -0.84 9.37 7.50
C ALA A 126 -0.21 9.67 6.14
N ARG A 127 0.70 8.81 5.67
CA ARG A 127 1.32 8.95 4.35
C ARG A 127 0.31 8.78 3.21
N GLY A 128 -0.59 7.81 3.30
CA GLY A 128 -1.67 7.61 2.32
C GLY A 128 -2.59 8.82 2.22
N ALA A 129 -2.97 9.42 3.35
CA ALA A 129 -3.78 10.64 3.39
C ALA A 129 -3.06 11.83 2.73
N GLN A 130 -1.75 11.99 2.93
CA GLN A 130 -0.95 13.02 2.27
C GLN A 130 -0.97 12.85 0.74
N TYR A 131 -0.80 11.62 0.23
CA TYR A 131 -0.88 11.35 -1.21
C TYR A 131 -2.27 11.61 -1.77
N LEU A 132 -3.33 11.18 -1.08
CA LEU A 132 -4.71 11.41 -1.50
C LEU A 132 -5.07 12.91 -1.53
N ALA A 133 -4.54 13.69 -0.59
CA ALA A 133 -4.72 15.14 -0.55
C ALA A 133 -3.93 15.87 -1.66
N GLY A 134 -2.72 15.38 -1.98
CA GLY A 134 -1.88 15.95 -3.04
C GLY A 134 -2.27 15.56 -4.46
N MET A 135 -3.08 14.51 -4.65
CA MET A 135 -3.55 14.08 -5.97
C MET A 135 -4.76 14.91 -6.43
N ASP A 136 -4.50 16.12 -6.92
CA ASP A 136 -5.47 16.86 -7.74
C ASP A 136 -5.43 16.36 -9.19
N ILE A 137 -6.37 15.47 -9.52
CA ILE A 137 -6.53 14.87 -10.87
C ILE A 137 -7.46 15.68 -11.77
N SER A 138 -7.93 16.86 -11.34
CA SER A 138 -8.79 17.75 -12.15
C SER A 138 -8.08 18.30 -13.39
N GLY A 139 -6.75 18.16 -13.48
CA GLY A 139 -5.94 18.73 -14.55
C GLY A 139 -5.81 20.26 -14.47
N GLN A 140 -6.26 20.87 -13.38
CA GLN A 140 -6.19 22.32 -13.14
C GLN A 140 -5.04 22.71 -12.18
N GLY A 141 -4.48 21.74 -11.46
CA GLY A 141 -3.28 21.90 -10.63
C GLY A 141 -1.99 21.61 -11.41
N GLU A 142 -0.99 22.47 -11.25
CA GLU A 142 0.36 22.23 -11.75
C GLU A 142 0.96 21.01 -11.03
N ILE A 143 1.24 19.93 -11.78
CA ILE A 143 1.96 18.78 -11.24
C ILE A 143 3.43 19.19 -11.09
N VAL A 144 3.79 19.76 -9.95
CA VAL A 144 5.18 19.98 -9.58
C VAL A 144 5.76 18.63 -9.13
N VAL A 145 6.26 17.86 -10.09
CA VAL A 145 7.14 16.73 -9.77
C VAL A 145 8.43 17.34 -9.24
N GLN A 146 8.62 17.39 -7.91
CA GLN A 146 9.94 17.61 -7.35
C GLN A 146 10.79 16.38 -7.66
N VAL A 147 11.47 16.42 -8.80
CA VAL A 147 12.55 15.47 -9.10
C VAL A 147 13.70 15.86 -8.19
N ASP A 148 13.99 15.01 -7.20
CA ASP A 148 15.18 15.15 -6.38
C ASP A 148 16.42 15.16 -7.29
N ARG A 149 17.24 16.20 -7.15
CA ARG A 149 18.41 16.44 -8.00
C ARG A 149 19.45 15.34 -7.85
N ASP A 150 19.47 14.66 -6.70
CA ASP A 150 20.39 13.55 -6.44
C ASP A 150 19.97 12.25 -7.16
N SER A 151 18.71 12.16 -7.59
CA SER A 151 18.21 11.11 -8.48
C SER A 151 18.71 11.25 -9.93
N MET A 152 19.58 12.22 -10.27
CA MET A 152 20.19 12.35 -11.60
C MET A 152 21.63 11.81 -11.69
N ARG A 153 22.27 11.46 -10.57
CA ARG A 153 23.67 10.97 -10.59
C ARG A 153 23.88 9.68 -11.38
N TRP A 154 22.88 8.81 -11.44
CA TRP A 154 22.95 7.57 -12.22
C TRP A 154 22.71 7.78 -13.73
N ALA A 155 22.07 8.88 -14.12
CA ALA A 155 21.85 9.21 -15.53
C ALA A 155 23.14 9.75 -16.19
N GLU A 156 24.00 10.42 -15.43
CA GLU A 156 25.32 10.87 -15.88
C GLU A 156 26.29 9.68 -16.07
N ALA A 157 26.24 8.67 -15.20
CA ALA A 157 27.05 7.46 -15.31
C ALA A 157 26.76 6.65 -16.59
N LEU A 158 25.49 6.53 -16.97
CA LEU A 158 25.06 5.82 -18.19
C LEU A 158 25.32 6.60 -19.48
N ALA A 159 25.49 7.93 -19.40
CA ALA A 159 25.93 8.72 -20.54
C ALA A 159 27.42 8.49 -20.84
N TYR A 160 28.23 8.24 -19.81
CA TYR A 160 29.65 7.97 -19.94
C TYR A 160 29.94 6.57 -20.50
N GLU A 161 29.23 5.53 -20.02
CA GLU A 161 29.42 4.15 -20.53
C GLU A 161 29.00 3.98 -22.00
N ARG A 162 28.07 4.81 -22.52
CA ARG A 162 27.63 4.72 -23.92
C ARG A 162 28.64 5.32 -24.90
N ASP A 163 29.33 6.39 -24.52
CA ASP A 163 30.36 7.02 -25.36
C ASP A 163 31.60 6.12 -25.48
N GLU A 164 31.91 5.31 -24.47
CA GLU A 164 33.01 4.32 -24.54
C GLU A 164 32.69 3.16 -25.48
N ILE A 165 31.43 2.66 -25.47
CA ILE A 165 31.00 1.56 -26.35
C ILE A 165 30.86 2.00 -27.81
N GLU A 166 30.39 3.22 -28.08
CA GLU A 166 30.32 3.74 -29.46
C GLU A 166 31.70 4.01 -30.05
N ASN A 167 32.69 4.42 -29.24
CA ASN A 167 34.03 4.73 -29.75
C ASN A 167 34.90 3.48 -30.01
N ASP A 168 34.63 2.37 -29.29
CA ASP A 168 35.34 1.08 -29.48
C ASP A 168 34.74 0.21 -30.60
N MET A 169 33.54 0.53 -31.08
CA MET A 169 32.87 -0.18 -32.17
C MET A 169 33.22 0.39 -33.57
N TYR A 170 33.97 1.50 -33.63
CA TYR A 170 34.41 2.16 -34.89
C TYR A 170 35.94 2.29 -35.04
N GLN A 171 36.71 1.53 -34.26
CA GLN A 171 38.13 1.21 -34.53
C GLN A 171 38.26 -0.23 -35.02
#